data_AF-A0A7W1K312-F1
#
_entry.id   AF-A0A7W1K312-F1
#
_cell.length_a   1.000
_cell.length_b   1.000
_cell.length_c   1.000
_cell.angle_alpha   90.00
_cell.angle_beta   90.00
_cell.angle_gamma   90.00
#
_symmetry.space_group_name_H-M   'P 1'
#
loop_
_entity.id
_entity.type
_entity.pdbx_description
1 polymer ?
#
loop_
_entity_poly.entity_id
_entity_poly.type
_entity_poly.pdbx_seq_one_letter_code
_entity_poly.pdbx_strand_id
1 'polypeptide(L)'
;MFTRFDAIAERCGLEKIKTIGDAYMAVAGVPEPREDDVEVAAQMALAMRDEVAQVRWPSGDQMCVRIGMATGPAVAGVIGQRKFA
;
A
#
# COMPACT_ATOMS: atom_id res chain seq x y z
N MET A 1 -5.23 1.78 -11.42
CA MET A 1 -4.66 2.43 -10.22
C MET A 1 -3.76 1.48 -9.44
N PHE A 2 -4.23 0.29 -9.03
CA PHE A 2 -3.42 -0.65 -8.24
C PHE A 2 -2.04 -0.99 -8.82
N THR A 3 -1.88 -1.13 -10.14
CA THR A 3 -0.55 -1.31 -10.76
C THR A 3 0.42 -0.16 -10.48
N ARG A 4 -0.07 1.09 -10.38
CA ARG A 4 0.76 2.24 -9.99
C ARG A 4 1.14 2.17 -8.52
N PHE A 5 0.22 1.72 -7.67
CA PHE A 5 0.49 1.50 -6.25
C PHE A 5 1.50 0.37 -6.04
N ASP A 6 1.43 -0.70 -6.84
CA ASP A 6 2.41 -1.78 -6.83
C ASP A 6 3.81 -1.27 -7.19
N ALA A 7 3.93 -0.42 -8.22
CA ALA A 7 5.20 0.21 -8.58
C ALA A 7 5.75 1.17 -7.49
N ILE A 8 4.87 1.91 -6.81
CA ILE A 8 5.28 2.74 -5.67
C ILE A 8 5.77 1.86 -4.50
N ALA A 9 5.03 0.79 -4.19
CA ALA A 9 5.39 -0.14 -3.13
C ALA A 9 6.77 -0.75 -3.37
N GLU A 10 7.02 -1.21 -4.60
CA GLU A 10 8.33 -1.75 -5.01
C GLU A 10 9.44 -0.71 -4.86
N ARG A 11 9.23 0.53 -5.34
CA ARG A 11 10.20 1.63 -5.22
C ARG A 11 10.52 2.00 -3.76
N CYS A 12 9.53 1.94 -2.88
CA CYS A 12 9.71 2.23 -1.45
C CYS A 12 10.18 0.99 -0.65
N GLY A 13 10.20 -0.20 -1.27
CA GLY A 13 10.53 -1.46 -0.59
C GLY A 13 9.48 -1.87 0.44
N LEU A 14 8.19 -1.69 0.14
CA LEU A 14 7.07 -2.18 0.94
C LEU A 14 6.47 -3.44 0.31
N GLU A 15 6.07 -4.36 1.18
CA GLU A 15 5.40 -5.60 0.78
C GLU A 15 3.89 -5.37 0.66
N LYS A 16 3.30 -5.72 -0.48
CA LYS A 16 1.85 -5.68 -0.68
C LYS A 16 1.18 -6.84 0.05
N ILE A 17 0.33 -6.53 1.03
CA ILE A 17 -0.38 -7.56 1.80
C ILE A 17 -1.66 -8.01 1.10
N LYS A 18 -2.50 -7.06 0.68
CA LYS A 18 -3.81 -7.38 0.10
C LYS A 18 -4.46 -6.19 -0.59
N THR A 19 -5.42 -6.51 -1.44
CA THR A 19 -6.45 -5.60 -1.95
C THR A 19 -7.82 -6.05 -1.42
N ILE A 20 -8.61 -5.13 -0.87
CA ILE A 20 -9.96 -5.42 -0.36
C ILE A 20 -10.93 -4.42 -0.98
N GLY A 21 -11.64 -4.83 -2.04
CA GLY A 21 -12.48 -3.92 -2.80
C GLY A 21 -11.63 -2.79 -3.40
N ASP A 22 -11.84 -1.56 -2.93
CA ASP A 22 -11.07 -0.37 -3.32
C ASP A 22 -9.84 -0.09 -2.43
N ALA A 23 -9.69 -0.81 -1.32
CA ALA A 23 -8.60 -0.62 -0.37
C ALA A 23 -7.32 -1.36 -0.80
N TYR A 24 -6.18 -0.72 -0.56
CA TYR A 24 -4.84 -1.26 -0.77
C TYR A 24 -4.08 -1.28 0.56
N MET A 25 -3.51 -2.42 0.93
CA MET A 25 -2.74 -2.57 2.17
C MET A 25 -1.33 -3.05 1.86
N ALA A 26 -0.34 -2.33 2.39
CA ALA A 26 1.07 -2.69 2.33
C ALA A 26 1.72 -2.51 3.71
N VAL A 27 2.89 -3.10 3.89
CA VAL A 27 3.66 -3.06 5.14
C VAL A 27 5.15 -2.86 4.84
N ALA A 28 5.84 -2.15 5.73
CA ALA A 28 7.30 -2.03 5.73
C ALA A 28 7.91 -2.95 6.80
N GLY A 29 9.17 -3.37 6.61
CA GLY A 29 9.90 -4.16 7.60
C GLY A 29 9.49 -5.63 7.70
N VAL A 30 8.90 -6.18 6.64
CA VAL A 30 8.55 -7.60 6.52
C VAL A 30 9.00 -8.09 5.13
N PRO A 31 9.59 -9.29 5.00
CA PRO A 31 9.93 -10.22 6.09
C PRO A 31 11.16 -9.78 6.89
N GLU A 32 12.04 -8.96 6.31
CA GLU A 32 13.22 -8.43 6.98
C GLU A 32 12.91 -7.09 7.67
N PRO A 33 13.19 -6.96 8.98
CA PRO A 33 13.11 -5.69 9.68
C PRO A 33 14.05 -4.66 9.08
N ARG A 34 13.65 -3.38 9.12
CA ARG A 34 14.44 -2.24 8.67
C ARG A 34 14.25 -1.07 9.62
N GLU A 35 15.28 -0.25 9.78
CA GLU A 35 15.27 0.88 10.73
C GLU A 35 14.45 2.09 10.23
N ASP A 36 14.28 2.18 8.91
CA ASP A 36 13.59 3.28 8.22
C ASP A 36 12.16 2.89 7.79
N ASP A 37 11.56 1.88 8.42
CA ASP A 37 10.24 1.31 8.06
C ASP A 37 9.12 2.37 8.08
N VAL A 38 9.09 3.22 9.11
CA VAL A 38 8.14 4.32 9.24
C VAL A 38 8.36 5.37 8.14
N GLU A 39 9.62 5.68 7.83
CA GLU A 39 9.96 6.68 6.82
C GLU A 39 9.53 6.23 5.43
N VAL A 40 9.87 5.00 5.02
CA VAL A 40 9.47 4.50 3.69
C VAL A 40 7.96 4.31 3.55
N ALA A 41 7.27 3.94 4.64
CA ALA A 41 5.81 3.89 4.64
C ALA A 41 5.18 5.27 4.44
N ALA A 42 5.74 6.31 5.07
CA ALA A 42 5.30 7.70 4.87
C ALA A 42 5.60 8.20 3.46
N GLN A 43 6.78 7.86 2.90
CA GLN A 43 7.14 8.20 1.52
C GLN A 43 6.16 7.56 0.52
N MET A 44 5.80 6.29 0.72
CA MET A 44 4.79 5.60 -0.08
C MET A 44 3.43 6.30 0.02
N ALA A 45 2.99 6.68 1.22
CA ALA A 45 1.72 7.39 1.42
C ALA A 45 1.67 8.71 0.64
N LEU A 46 2.75 9.50 0.67
CA LEU A 46 2.85 10.75 -0.09
C LEU A 46 2.84 10.50 -1.59
N ALA A 47 3.62 9.53 -2.07
CA ALA A 47 3.66 9.18 -3.49
C ALA A 47 2.30 8.67 -4.01
N MET A 48 1.58 7.88 -3.22
CA MET A 48 0.22 7.43 -3.55
C MET A 48 -0.76 8.60 -3.66
N ARG A 49 -0.72 9.54 -2.72
CA ARG A 49 -1.55 10.75 -2.78
C ARG A 49 -1.28 11.54 -4.05
N ASP A 50 0.00 11.72 -4.40
CA ASP A 50 0.40 12.50 -5.57
C ASP A 50 0.00 11.80 -6.88
N GLU A 51 0.13 10.47 -6.97
CA GLU A 51 -0.37 9.69 -8.12
C GLU A 51 -1.91 9.76 -8.26
N VAL A 52 -2.63 9.67 -7.15
CA VAL A 52 -4.09 9.77 -7.14
C VAL A 52 -4.55 11.15 -7.61
N ALA A 53 -3.83 12.21 -7.23
CA ALA A 53 -4.15 13.57 -7.65
C ALA A 53 -4.08 13.78 -9.17
N GLN A 54 -3.33 12.95 -9.90
CA GLN A 54 -3.23 12.98 -11.36
C GLN A 54 -4.38 12.24 -12.08
N VAL A 55 -5.27 11.58 -11.34
CA VAL A 55 -6.32 10.74 -11.91
C VAL A 55 -7.69 11.35 -11.64
N ARG A 56 -8.53 11.30 -12.67
CA ARG A 56 -9.93 11.71 -12.63
C ARG A 56 -10.83 10.52 -12.90
N TRP A 57 -12.02 10.54 -12.30
CA TRP A 57 -13.08 9.61 -12.65
C TRP A 57 -13.59 9.88 -14.06
N PRO A 58 -14.29 8.92 -14.70
CA PRO A 58 -14.97 9.17 -15.97
C PRO A 58 -15.97 10.34 -15.92
N SER A 59 -16.47 10.70 -14.73
CA SER A 59 -17.29 11.90 -14.52
C SER A 59 -16.52 13.22 -14.61
N GLY A 60 -15.19 13.19 -14.60
CA GLY A 60 -14.30 14.36 -14.55
C GLY A 60 -13.87 14.76 -13.14
N ASP A 61 -14.53 14.22 -12.11
CA ASP A 61 -14.19 14.51 -10.71
C ASP A 61 -12.79 14.02 -10.37
N GLN A 62 -12.09 14.77 -9.51
CA GLN A 62 -10.79 14.36 -9.02
C GLN A 62 -10.94 13.12 -8.13
N MET A 63 -10.10 12.12 -8.36
CA MET A 63 -10.07 10.96 -7.48
C MET A 63 -9.42 11.35 -6.15
N CYS A 64 -9.98 10.85 -5.06
CA CYS A 64 -9.48 11.07 -3.71
C CYS A 64 -9.21 9.73 -3.03
N VAL A 65 -8.18 9.69 -2.18
CA VAL A 65 -7.84 8.53 -1.36
C VAL A 65 -7.69 8.95 0.08
N ARG A 66 -8.08 8.07 1.02
CA ARG A 66 -7.77 8.20 2.44
C ARG A 66 -6.64 7.25 2.76
N ILE A 67 -5.60 7.75 3.42
CA ILE A 67 -4.43 6.96 3.77
C ILE A 67 -4.27 7.01 5.29
N GLY A 68 -4.19 5.84 5.91
CA GLY A 68 -3.92 5.68 7.33
C GLY A 68 -2.66 4.85 7.52
N MET A 69 -1.89 5.18 8.56
CA MET A 69 -0.65 4.48 8.92
C MET A 69 -0.69 4.14 10.41
N ALA A 70 -0.11 2.99 10.75
CA ALA A 70 0.09 2.54 12.12
C ALA A 70 1.42 1.80 12.21
N THR A 71 2.08 1.90 13.36
CA THR A 71 3.38 1.29 13.63
C THR A 71 3.31 0.47 14.92
N GLY A 72 3.98 -0.67 14.96
CA GLY A 72 4.01 -1.52 16.14
C GLY A 72 4.20 -2.99 15.80
N PRO A 73 4.25 -3.86 16.82
CA PRO A 73 4.38 -5.29 16.61
C PRO A 73 3.16 -5.85 15.87
N ALA A 74 3.40 -6.77 14.95
CA ALA A 74 2.36 -7.47 14.20
C ALA A 74 2.68 -8.97 14.10
N VAL A 75 1.64 -9.79 13.95
CA VAL A 75 1.77 -11.22 13.68
C VAL A 75 1.35 -11.48 12.23
N ALA A 76 2.24 -12.09 11.46
CA ALA A 76 1.98 -12.51 10.08
C ALA A 76 1.96 -14.03 9.98
N GLY A 77 1.12 -14.55 9.09
CA GLY A 77 0.98 -15.99 8.83
C GLY A 77 0.06 -16.27 7.66
N VAL A 78 0.10 -17.50 7.15
CA VAL A 78 -0.79 -17.96 6.08
C VAL A 78 -1.98 -18.70 6.71
N ILE A 79 -3.19 -18.24 6.41
CA ILE A 79 -4.44 -18.89 6.84
C ILE A 79 -5.12 -19.51 5.62
N GLY A 80 -5.46 -20.80 5.72
CA GLY A 80 -6.12 -21.58 4.68
C GLY A 80 -5.18 -22.56 3.97
N GLN A 81 -5.74 -23.67 3.49
CA GLN A 81 -4.99 -24.72 2.79
C GLN A 81 -4.99 -24.57 1.27
N ARG A 82 -5.89 -23.76 0.72
CA ARG A 82 -6.03 -23.51 -0.73
C ARG A 82 -6.23 -22.01 -0.96
N LYS A 83 -5.42 -21.43 -1.85
CA LYS A 83 -5.71 -20.11 -2.42
C LYS A 83 -6.72 -20.32 -3.55
N PHE A 84 -7.89 -19.69 -3.46
CA PHE A 84 -8.74 -19.52 -4.63
C PHE A 84 -8.15 -18.36 -5.43
N ALA A 85 -7.73 -18.66 -6.67
CA ALA A 85 -7.08 -17.74 -7.58
C ALA A 85 -8.08 -16.75 -8.20
#